data_AF-A0A932G7J4-F1
#
_entry.id   AF-A0A932G7J4-F1
#
_cell.length_a   1.000
_cell.length_b   1.000
_cell.length_c   1.000
_cell.angle_alpha   90.00
_cell.angle_beta   90.00
_cell.angle_gamma   90.00
#
_symmetry.space_group_name_H-M   'P 1'
#
loop_
_entity.id
_entity.type
_entity.pdbx_description
1 polymer ?
#
loop_
_entity_poly.entity_id
_entity_poly.type
_entity_poly.pdbx_seq_one_letter_code
_entity_poly.pdbx_strand_id
1 'polypeptide(L)'
;MPAARRIPRVRRDLKILEEDGGGALVDTVVGAVHAVTRAQVAALRAMGRERSIDDVARRSSLSRREVGALVGRLESENLLETPRARALVDGHQAEHDTRAFDTPEKMVRVRRLAVADPAARWDCHACGMCCRGLTVPLRPDEIARIDVELYSDILGGRSFHEPYAAGGGAPVERILRQVGEDDRCVFLLDDGRCAVHARQGAERKPDTCRIFPLATVATAFGPRLTLRIACGSLHRSAAHGTPLDRFAPTAFALEKDEAVRGAYDAPFAGRTVGFARYAAIERRWRTLLDDAGATPAFIPRALSEIEGATIEEHALDRARLVAAIRARLVADERAPSPLVGWFASKLRRSRAMRRALEAMAAGREPPAPPRAAARFIAATVRQVLYACEAYKLPDLQVGLRAILLLLELILHTVGSSGSPKAASRATRIWWMAGLEDGELTPVIWEALSGRLRPCSRAGDV
;
A
#
# COMPACT_ATOMS: atom_id res chain seq x y z
N MET A 1 14.99 -7.98 47.11
CA MET A 1 15.03 -8.57 45.77
C MET A 1 13.81 -8.10 45.00
N PRO A 2 13.93 -7.52 43.79
CA PRO A 2 12.76 -7.14 43.00
C PRO A 2 11.92 -8.38 42.70
N ALA A 3 10.61 -8.30 42.93
CA ALA A 3 9.68 -9.39 42.66
C ALA A 3 9.86 -9.85 41.22
N ALA A 4 10.05 -11.16 41.00
CA ALA A 4 10.23 -11.73 39.68
C ALA A 4 9.04 -11.33 38.79
N ARG A 5 9.31 -10.52 37.74
CA ARG A 5 8.28 -10.01 36.84
C ARG A 5 7.64 -11.20 36.12
N ARG A 6 6.37 -11.45 36.44
CA ARG A 6 5.60 -12.56 35.87
C ARG A 6 5.41 -12.35 34.38
N ILE A 7 5.67 -13.38 33.58
CA ILE A 7 5.43 -13.32 32.13
C ILE A 7 3.91 -13.26 31.87
N PRO A 8 3.42 -12.28 31.09
CA PRO A 8 2.04 -12.27 30.65
C PRO A 8 1.73 -13.46 29.74
N ARG A 9 0.53 -14.03 29.85
CA ARG A 9 0.12 -15.18 29.02
C ARG A 9 -0.01 -14.76 27.57
N VAL A 10 0.15 -15.70 26.65
CA VAL A 10 -0.28 -15.54 25.26
C VAL A 10 -1.80 -15.30 25.24
N ARG A 11 -2.26 -14.36 24.40
CA ARG A 11 -3.67 -14.02 24.21
C ARG A 11 -4.51 -15.27 23.87
N ARG A 12 -5.70 -15.38 24.47
CA ARG A 12 -6.56 -16.58 24.34
C ARG A 12 -7.09 -16.81 22.93
N ASP A 13 -7.22 -15.74 22.17
CA ASP A 13 -7.69 -15.71 20.80
C ASP A 13 -6.58 -15.98 19.76
N LEU A 14 -5.37 -16.32 20.23
CA LEU A 14 -4.29 -16.80 19.38
C LEU A 14 -4.31 -18.34 19.30
N LYS A 15 -4.22 -18.88 18.09
CA LYS A 15 -4.11 -20.32 17.82
C LYS A 15 -2.69 -20.68 17.42
N ILE A 16 -2.11 -21.71 18.04
CA ILE A 16 -0.81 -22.25 17.65
C ILE A 16 -1.04 -23.43 16.71
N LEU A 17 -0.47 -23.35 15.50
CA LEU A 17 -0.43 -24.40 14.50
C LEU A 17 0.97 -25.00 14.44
N GLU A 18 1.06 -26.32 14.30
CA GLU A 18 2.31 -27.05 14.13
C GLU A 18 2.39 -27.62 12.72
N GLU A 19 3.57 -27.50 12.10
CA GLU A 19 3.86 -28.00 10.76
C GLU A 19 5.25 -28.66 10.76
N ASP A 20 5.54 -29.50 9.78
CA ASP A 20 6.84 -30.17 9.66
C ASP A 20 7.96 -29.13 9.50
N GLY A 21 8.79 -28.99 10.54
CA GLY A 21 9.90 -28.02 10.60
C GLY A 21 9.62 -26.74 11.40
N GLY A 22 8.40 -26.53 11.91
CA GLY A 22 8.07 -25.32 12.67
C GLY A 22 6.61 -25.21 13.09
N GLY A 23 6.07 -23.99 13.03
CA GLY A 23 4.67 -23.71 13.30
C GLY A 23 4.29 -22.27 13.01
N ALA A 24 3.03 -21.94 13.31
CA ALA A 24 2.50 -20.59 13.20
C ALA A 24 1.69 -20.22 14.44
N LEU A 25 1.79 -18.96 14.87
CA LEU A 25 0.89 -18.36 15.85
C LEU A 25 -0.10 -17.47 15.08
N VAL A 26 -1.37 -17.83 15.10
CA VAL A 26 -2.44 -17.19 14.32
C VAL A 26 -3.30 -16.34 15.24
N ASP A 27 -3.37 -15.04 14.97
CA ASP A 27 -4.29 -14.14 15.64
C ASP A 27 -5.67 -14.22 14.99
N THR A 28 -6.63 -14.83 15.69
CA THR A 28 -7.97 -15.04 15.12
C THR A 28 -8.86 -13.81 15.16
N VAL A 29 -8.46 -12.77 15.88
CA VAL A 29 -9.18 -11.50 15.92
C VAL A 29 -8.78 -10.64 14.73
N VAL A 30 -7.47 -10.46 14.48
CA VAL A 30 -7.00 -9.61 13.37
C VAL A 30 -6.56 -10.37 12.12
N GLY A 31 -6.59 -11.70 12.13
CA GLY A 31 -6.22 -12.55 10.99
C GLY A 31 -4.72 -12.60 10.69
N ALA A 32 -3.86 -12.18 11.62
CA ALA A 32 -2.41 -12.18 11.44
C ALA A 32 -1.82 -13.58 11.66
N VAL A 33 -0.73 -13.90 10.94
CA VAL A 33 -0.01 -15.18 11.06
C VAL A 33 1.46 -14.89 11.33
N HIS A 34 1.98 -15.43 12.42
CA HIS A 34 3.36 -15.25 12.86
C HIS A 34 4.08 -16.59 12.75
N ALA A 35 5.05 -16.69 11.84
CA ALA A 35 5.89 -17.88 11.73
C ALA A 35 6.70 -18.07 13.03
N VAL A 36 6.73 -19.30 13.54
CA VAL A 36 7.45 -19.65 14.77
C VAL A 36 8.24 -20.94 14.60
N THR A 37 9.41 -21.02 15.23
CA THR A 37 10.19 -22.25 15.25
C THR A 37 9.56 -23.28 16.18
N ARG A 38 9.94 -24.55 16.02
CA ARG A 38 9.51 -25.63 16.93
C ARG A 38 9.80 -25.33 18.41
N ALA A 39 10.97 -24.76 18.68
CA ALA A 39 11.37 -24.34 20.03
C ALA A 39 10.49 -23.18 20.56
N GLN A 40 10.11 -22.24 19.69
CA GLN A 40 9.20 -21.15 20.05
C GLN A 40 7.77 -21.66 20.29
N VAL A 41 7.28 -22.67 19.56
CA VAL A 41 5.99 -23.32 19.84
C VAL A 41 5.96 -23.91 21.26
N ALA A 42 7.02 -24.61 21.65
CA ALA A 42 7.16 -25.13 23.01
C ALA A 42 7.17 -24.01 24.07
N ALA A 43 7.85 -22.89 23.78
CA ALA A 43 7.88 -21.73 24.66
C ALA A 43 6.50 -21.08 24.83
N LEU A 44 5.78 -20.86 23.72
CA LEU A 44 4.44 -20.28 23.71
C LEU A 44 3.45 -21.12 24.55
N ARG A 45 3.52 -22.45 24.44
CA ARG A 45 2.72 -23.36 25.27
C ARG A 45 3.10 -23.29 26.75
N ALA A 46 4.39 -23.17 27.05
CA ALA A 46 4.87 -23.04 28.42
C ALA A 46 4.46 -21.70 29.06
N MET A 47 4.45 -20.59 28.32
CA MET A 47 4.04 -19.26 28.81
C MET A 47 2.59 -19.20 29.34
N GLY A 48 1.71 -20.11 28.91
CA GLY A 48 0.36 -20.23 29.48
C GLY A 48 0.32 -20.78 30.91
N ARG A 49 1.34 -21.57 31.29
CA ARG A 49 1.41 -22.35 32.54
C ARG A 49 2.44 -21.79 33.52
N GLU A 50 3.60 -21.41 33.00
CA GLU A 50 4.77 -21.00 33.77
C GLU A 50 4.75 -19.51 34.12
N ARG A 51 5.49 -19.13 35.17
CA ARG A 51 5.47 -17.75 35.70
C ARG A 51 6.75 -16.98 35.44
N SER A 52 7.86 -17.63 35.08
CA SER A 52 9.16 -16.97 34.85
C SER A 52 9.83 -17.36 33.53
N ILE A 53 10.78 -16.54 33.09
CA ILE A 53 11.58 -16.78 31.86
C ILE A 53 12.39 -18.06 32.02
N ASP A 54 12.92 -18.31 33.21
CA ASP A 54 13.75 -19.47 33.48
C ASP A 54 12.93 -20.77 33.40
N ASP A 55 11.66 -20.75 33.84
CA ASP A 55 10.76 -21.91 33.75
C ASP A 55 10.39 -22.23 32.30
N VAL A 56 10.09 -21.19 31.50
CA VAL A 56 9.77 -21.33 30.07
C VAL A 56 10.99 -21.87 29.31
N ALA A 57 12.19 -21.32 29.57
CA ALA A 57 13.43 -21.76 28.94
C ALA A 57 13.71 -23.25 29.18
N ARG A 58 13.51 -23.73 30.42
CA ARG A 58 13.68 -25.16 30.75
C ARG A 58 12.73 -26.08 29.97
N ARG A 59 11.57 -25.58 29.52
CA ARG A 59 10.55 -26.37 28.80
C ARG A 59 10.61 -26.24 27.28
N SER A 60 11.31 -25.24 26.75
CA SER A 60 11.23 -24.89 25.33
C SER A 60 12.52 -25.10 24.54
N SER A 61 13.55 -25.69 25.14
CA SER A 61 14.91 -25.80 24.58
C SER A 61 15.55 -24.46 24.16
N LEU A 62 14.93 -23.33 24.52
CA LEU A 62 15.46 -21.99 24.27
C LEU A 62 16.26 -21.54 25.48
N SER A 63 17.31 -20.75 25.26
CA SER A 63 18.01 -20.06 26.33
C SER A 63 17.11 -18.99 26.97
N ARG A 64 17.44 -18.60 28.20
CA ARG A 64 16.78 -17.49 28.91
C ARG A 64 16.74 -16.21 28.07
N ARG A 65 17.82 -15.93 27.33
CA ARG A 65 17.93 -14.76 26.45
C ARG A 65 16.95 -14.83 25.29
N GLU A 66 16.84 -16.00 24.64
CA GLU A 66 15.92 -16.22 23.52
C GLU A 66 14.45 -16.17 23.97
N VAL A 67 14.13 -16.70 25.15
CA VAL A 67 12.79 -16.55 25.75
C VAL A 67 12.50 -15.08 26.05
N GLY A 68 13.46 -14.34 26.62
CA GLY A 68 13.30 -12.90 26.84
C GLY A 68 13.05 -12.12 25.56
N ALA A 69 13.78 -12.43 24.49
CA ALA A 69 13.58 -11.83 23.17
C ALA A 69 12.20 -12.19 22.57
N LEU A 70 11.76 -13.45 22.70
CA LEU A 70 10.44 -13.89 22.29
C LEU A 70 9.33 -13.14 23.03
N VAL A 71 9.42 -13.03 24.36
CA VAL A 71 8.45 -12.29 25.19
C VAL A 71 8.40 -10.82 24.77
N GLY A 72 9.56 -10.18 24.62
CA GLY A 72 9.63 -8.78 24.17
C GLY A 72 8.96 -8.55 22.82
N ARG A 73 9.19 -9.46 21.87
CA ARG A 73 8.53 -9.43 20.55
C ARG A 73 7.01 -9.58 20.66
N LEU A 74 6.53 -10.60 21.38
CA LEU A 74 5.09 -10.85 21.55
C LEU A 74 4.40 -9.69 22.28
N GLU A 75 5.06 -9.05 23.24
CA GLU A 75 4.55 -7.87 23.94
C GLU A 75 4.44 -6.67 23.00
N SER A 76 5.49 -6.39 22.19
CA SER A 76 5.45 -5.30 21.20
C SER A 76 4.38 -5.52 20.12
N GLU A 77 4.11 -6.77 19.77
CA GLU A 77 3.08 -7.16 18.79
C GLU A 77 1.68 -7.26 19.42
N ASN A 78 1.52 -6.96 20.71
CA ASN A 78 0.25 -7.07 21.46
C ASN A 78 -0.35 -8.48 21.44
N LEU A 79 0.49 -9.52 21.40
CA LEU A 79 0.11 -10.93 21.38
C LEU A 79 0.03 -11.55 22.79
N LEU A 80 0.36 -10.77 23.82
CA LEU A 80 0.23 -11.17 25.21
C LEU A 80 -0.97 -10.50 25.89
N GLU A 81 -1.55 -11.19 26.88
CA GLU A 81 -2.65 -10.78 27.75
C GLU A 81 -2.28 -9.57 28.62
N THR A 82 -2.21 -8.40 27.99
CA THR A 82 -1.95 -7.11 28.62
C THR A 82 -3.21 -6.23 28.52
N PRO A 83 -3.37 -5.22 29.39
CA PRO A 83 -4.47 -4.26 29.27
C PRO A 83 -4.54 -3.59 27.89
N ARG A 84 -3.37 -3.23 27.32
CA ARG A 84 -3.27 -2.66 25.97
C ARG A 84 -3.78 -3.60 24.90
N ALA A 85 -3.39 -4.88 24.94
CA ALA A 85 -3.82 -5.87 23.97
C ALA A 85 -5.32 -6.17 24.07
N ARG A 86 -5.89 -6.20 25.28
CA ARG A 86 -7.35 -6.35 25.49
C ARG A 86 -8.14 -5.21 24.88
N ALA A 87 -7.72 -3.96 25.11
CA ALA A 87 -8.38 -2.80 24.51
C ALA A 87 -8.39 -2.83 22.97
N LEU A 88 -7.32 -3.36 22.35
CA LEU A 88 -7.25 -3.56 20.90
C LEU A 88 -8.23 -4.65 20.42
N VAL A 89 -8.30 -5.77 21.12
CA VAL A 89 -9.22 -6.88 20.80
C VAL A 89 -10.67 -6.46 20.95
N ASP A 90 -11.02 -5.83 22.06
CA ASP A 90 -12.39 -5.39 22.36
C ASP A 90 -12.88 -4.39 21.29
N GLY A 91 -12.00 -3.47 20.87
CA GLY A 91 -12.28 -2.56 19.75
C GLY A 91 -12.50 -3.28 18.42
N HIS A 92 -11.78 -4.38 18.17
CA HIS A 92 -11.93 -5.16 16.94
C HIS A 92 -13.19 -6.04 16.92
N GLN A 93 -13.53 -6.65 18.07
CA GLN A 93 -14.72 -7.49 18.22
C GLN A 93 -16.02 -6.68 18.19
N ALA A 94 -15.99 -5.41 18.61
CA ALA A 94 -17.14 -4.51 18.46
C ALA A 94 -17.41 -4.13 16.99
N GLU A 95 -16.39 -4.19 16.13
CA GLU A 95 -16.49 -3.79 14.71
C GLU A 95 -16.80 -4.97 13.76
N HIS A 96 -16.63 -6.22 14.19
CA HIS A 96 -16.81 -7.41 13.36
C HIS A 96 -17.49 -8.57 14.12
N ASP A 97 -18.47 -9.24 13.49
CA ASP A 97 -19.09 -10.48 14.02
C ASP A 97 -18.07 -11.64 14.00
N THR A 98 -17.32 -11.79 15.10
CA THR A 98 -16.21 -12.75 15.24
C THR A 98 -16.66 -14.20 15.42
N ARG A 99 -17.97 -14.50 15.45
CA ARG A 99 -18.51 -15.87 15.54
C ARG A 99 -18.23 -16.74 14.29
N ALA A 100 -17.56 -16.19 13.28
CA ALA A 100 -17.24 -16.88 12.03
C ALA A 100 -16.05 -17.85 12.12
N PHE A 101 -15.26 -17.88 13.22
CA PHE A 101 -13.92 -18.51 13.26
C PHE A 101 -13.76 -19.73 14.20
N ASP A 102 -14.87 -20.31 14.71
CA ASP A 102 -14.84 -21.28 15.81
C ASP A 102 -14.55 -22.75 15.45
N THR A 103 -14.36 -23.13 14.19
CA THR A 103 -14.04 -24.54 13.83
C THR A 103 -12.81 -24.70 12.93
N PRO A 104 -12.04 -25.81 13.06
CA PRO A 104 -10.88 -26.12 12.21
C PRO A 104 -11.23 -26.20 10.71
N GLU A 105 -12.42 -26.69 10.36
CA GLU A 105 -12.91 -26.74 8.97
C GLU A 105 -13.23 -25.33 8.41
N LYS A 106 -13.53 -24.36 9.28
CA LYS A 106 -13.65 -22.94 8.92
C LYS A 106 -12.29 -22.22 8.91
N MET A 107 -11.23 -22.75 9.53
CA MET A 107 -9.87 -22.20 9.44
C MET A 107 -9.25 -22.37 8.04
N VAL A 108 -9.76 -23.28 7.20
CA VAL A 108 -9.48 -23.31 5.75
C VAL A 108 -9.90 -21.99 5.06
N ARG A 109 -10.79 -21.19 5.67
CA ARG A 109 -11.17 -19.84 5.18
C ARG A 109 -10.19 -18.72 5.56
N VAL A 110 -9.13 -18.98 6.33
CA VAL A 110 -8.00 -18.05 6.52
C VAL A 110 -7.20 -17.85 5.21
N ARG A 111 -7.53 -18.60 4.15
CA ARG A 111 -7.02 -18.43 2.77
C ARG A 111 -7.65 -17.27 1.96
N ARG A 112 -8.44 -16.39 2.56
CA ARG A 112 -8.99 -15.21 1.87
C ARG A 112 -8.41 -13.94 2.47
N LEU A 113 -7.44 -13.37 1.77
CA LEU A 113 -6.97 -12.02 2.01
C LEU A 113 -8.16 -11.07 2.06
N ALA A 114 -8.39 -10.44 3.22
CA ALA A 114 -9.54 -9.55 3.39
C ALA A 114 -9.38 -8.32 2.50
N VAL A 115 -10.44 -7.91 1.82
CA VAL A 115 -10.41 -6.71 0.99
C VAL A 115 -10.34 -5.47 1.89
N ALA A 116 -9.54 -4.49 1.49
CA ALA A 116 -9.40 -3.24 2.22
C ALA A 116 -10.66 -2.35 2.05
N ASP A 117 -11.08 -2.10 0.81
CA ASP A 117 -12.33 -1.40 0.48
C ASP A 117 -13.38 -2.38 -0.06
N PRO A 118 -14.45 -2.72 0.70
CA PRO A 118 -15.51 -3.60 0.22
C PRO A 118 -16.23 -3.09 -1.04
N ALA A 119 -16.16 -1.78 -1.34
CA ALA A 119 -16.73 -1.20 -2.55
C ALA A 119 -15.79 -1.28 -3.76
N ALA A 120 -14.55 -1.75 -3.59
CA ALA A 120 -13.59 -1.87 -4.67
C ALA A 120 -14.02 -2.91 -5.71
N ARG A 121 -13.85 -2.53 -6.97
CA ARG A 121 -14.26 -3.30 -8.14
C ARG A 121 -13.18 -3.24 -9.21
N TRP A 122 -12.93 -4.36 -9.87
CA TRP A 122 -11.93 -4.45 -10.91
C TRP A 122 -12.24 -5.48 -11.99
N ASP A 123 -12.11 -5.06 -13.25
CA ASP A 123 -11.91 -5.95 -14.39
C ASP A 123 -10.81 -5.37 -15.32
N CYS A 124 -10.08 -6.25 -16.00
CA CYS A 124 -9.20 -5.85 -17.08
C CYS A 124 -10.02 -5.52 -18.34
N HIS A 125 -9.89 -4.29 -18.82
CA HIS A 125 -10.61 -3.82 -20.00
C HIS A 125 -9.74 -3.72 -21.26
N ALA A 126 -8.64 -4.49 -21.32
CA ALA A 126 -7.69 -4.53 -22.43
C ALA A 126 -7.30 -3.15 -23.01
N CYS A 127 -7.08 -2.16 -22.13
CA CYS A 127 -6.78 -0.79 -22.58
C CYS A 127 -5.32 -0.57 -23.00
N GLY A 128 -4.46 -1.57 -22.80
CA GLY A 128 -3.01 -1.49 -23.04
C GLY A 128 -2.22 -0.51 -22.16
N MET A 129 -2.86 0.26 -21.28
CA MET A 129 -2.18 1.34 -20.54
C MET A 129 -1.15 0.84 -19.52
N CYS A 130 -1.43 -0.25 -18.82
CA CYS A 130 -0.50 -0.86 -17.87
C CYS A 130 0.54 -1.77 -18.54
N CYS A 131 0.37 -2.03 -19.84
CA CYS A 131 1.32 -2.80 -20.66
C CYS A 131 2.42 -1.91 -21.25
N ARG A 132 2.61 -0.69 -20.73
CA ARG A 132 3.57 0.31 -21.19
C ARG A 132 4.35 0.84 -20.01
N GLY A 133 5.68 0.81 -20.10
CA GLY A 133 6.59 1.35 -19.08
C GLY A 133 6.57 0.61 -17.74
N LEU A 134 5.94 -0.57 -17.65
CA LEU A 134 5.99 -1.42 -16.46
C LEU A 134 7.08 -2.47 -16.64
N THR A 135 8.09 -2.44 -15.77
CA THR A 135 9.09 -3.51 -15.68
C THR A 135 8.45 -4.74 -15.05
N VAL A 136 8.39 -5.84 -15.80
CA VAL A 136 7.78 -7.10 -15.33
C VAL A 136 8.89 -8.13 -15.17
N PRO A 137 9.31 -8.45 -13.93
CA PRO A 137 10.25 -9.54 -13.71
C PRO A 137 9.62 -10.88 -14.09
N LEU A 138 10.46 -11.79 -14.56
CA LEU A 138 10.09 -13.12 -15.04
C LEU A 138 10.93 -14.18 -14.34
N ARG A 139 10.25 -15.15 -13.72
CA ARG A 139 10.90 -16.36 -13.20
C ARG A 139 11.09 -17.40 -14.32
N PRO A 140 12.03 -18.35 -14.17
CA PRO A 140 12.28 -19.40 -15.16
C PRO A 140 11.04 -20.22 -15.53
N ASP A 141 10.18 -20.55 -14.55
CA ASP A 141 8.93 -21.29 -14.79
C ASP A 141 7.91 -20.48 -15.62
N GLU A 142 7.92 -19.15 -15.45
CA GLU A 142 7.04 -18.25 -16.20
C GLU A 142 7.50 -18.06 -17.64
N ILE A 143 8.82 -18.11 -17.86
CA ILE A 143 9.41 -18.13 -19.21
C ILE A 143 9.03 -19.45 -19.90
N ALA A 144 9.20 -20.57 -19.21
CA ALA A 144 8.96 -21.90 -19.78
C ALA A 144 7.49 -22.18 -20.13
N ARG A 145 6.52 -21.54 -19.46
CA ARG A 145 5.09 -21.77 -19.74
C ARG A 145 4.54 -21.01 -20.96
N ILE A 146 5.27 -20.03 -21.49
CA ILE A 146 4.89 -19.28 -22.69
C ILE A 146 5.43 -20.02 -23.90
N ASP A 147 4.56 -20.41 -24.83
CA ASP A 147 4.95 -21.14 -26.02
C ASP A 147 5.42 -20.17 -27.09
N VAL A 148 6.73 -20.02 -27.22
CA VAL A 148 7.36 -19.02 -28.09
C VAL A 148 7.04 -19.24 -29.58
N GLU A 149 6.73 -20.48 -29.98
CA GLU A 149 6.43 -20.82 -31.39
C GLU A 149 5.16 -20.11 -31.88
N LEU A 150 4.22 -19.86 -30.97
CA LEU A 150 2.98 -19.15 -31.24
C LEU A 150 3.16 -17.64 -31.47
N TYR A 151 4.37 -17.07 -31.37
CA TYR A 151 4.63 -15.63 -31.45
C TYR A 151 5.71 -15.23 -32.45
N SER A 152 6.04 -16.10 -33.41
CA SER A 152 7.04 -15.81 -34.44
C SER A 152 6.75 -14.51 -35.21
N ASP A 153 5.48 -14.21 -35.47
CA ASP A 153 4.98 -12.99 -36.12
C ASP A 153 5.23 -11.70 -35.30
N ILE A 154 5.26 -11.79 -33.97
CA ILE A 154 5.47 -10.65 -33.06
C ILE A 154 6.96 -10.51 -32.71
N LEU A 155 7.62 -11.63 -32.45
CA LEU A 155 8.97 -11.65 -31.92
C LEU A 155 10.03 -11.45 -33.01
N GLY A 156 9.76 -11.91 -34.23
CA GLY A 156 10.71 -11.84 -35.35
C GLY A 156 12.05 -12.51 -35.02
N GLY A 157 12.00 -13.68 -34.38
CA GLY A 157 13.18 -14.45 -33.96
C GLY A 157 13.90 -13.91 -32.71
N ARG A 158 13.45 -12.82 -32.10
CA ARG A 158 14.05 -12.26 -30.87
C ARG A 158 13.40 -12.84 -29.62
N SER A 159 14.14 -12.92 -28.52
CA SER A 159 13.55 -13.31 -27.23
C SER A 159 12.43 -12.35 -26.79
N PHE A 160 11.44 -12.84 -26.03
CA PHE A 160 10.42 -11.98 -25.40
C PHE A 160 10.86 -11.42 -24.04
N HIS A 161 12.05 -11.79 -23.57
CA HIS A 161 12.61 -11.36 -22.30
C HIS A 161 14.06 -10.89 -22.48
N GLU A 162 14.51 -10.04 -21.57
CA GLU A 162 15.85 -9.44 -21.61
C GLU A 162 16.48 -9.41 -20.21
N PRO A 163 17.82 -9.40 -20.10
CA PRO A 163 18.48 -9.25 -18.81
C PRO A 163 18.22 -7.87 -18.21
N TYR A 164 17.96 -7.82 -16.91
CA TYR A 164 17.84 -6.61 -16.11
C TYR A 164 18.85 -6.64 -14.98
N ALA A 165 19.77 -5.68 -14.98
CA ALA A 165 20.70 -5.47 -13.88
C ALA A 165 20.07 -4.48 -12.89
N ALA A 166 19.46 -5.00 -11.83
CA ALA A 166 19.21 -4.18 -10.65
C ALA A 166 20.60 -3.74 -10.14
N GLY A 167 20.91 -2.45 -10.16
CA GLY A 167 22.26 -1.95 -9.83
C GLY A 167 22.78 -2.44 -8.46
N GLY A 168 24.09 -2.34 -8.24
CA GLY A 168 24.70 -2.70 -6.95
C GLY A 168 25.14 -4.17 -6.81
N GLY A 169 25.38 -4.87 -7.92
CA GLY A 169 25.92 -6.24 -7.91
C GLY A 169 24.88 -7.33 -7.63
N ALA A 170 23.60 -7.01 -7.71
CA ALA A 170 22.53 -8.00 -7.63
C ALA A 170 22.56 -8.97 -8.83
N PRO A 171 22.06 -10.21 -8.67
CA PRO A 171 21.90 -11.14 -9.79
C PRO A 171 21.11 -10.50 -10.94
N VAL A 172 21.51 -10.80 -12.18
CA VAL A 172 20.77 -10.36 -13.37
C VAL A 172 19.43 -11.07 -13.40
N GLU A 173 18.35 -10.32 -13.21
CA GLU A 173 16.99 -10.83 -13.36
C GLU A 173 16.59 -10.85 -14.84
N ARG A 174 15.57 -11.62 -15.21
CA ARG A 174 14.94 -11.52 -16.53
C ARG A 174 13.70 -10.67 -16.40
N ILE A 175 13.53 -9.72 -17.31
CA ILE A 175 12.30 -8.93 -17.43
C ILE A 175 11.64 -9.18 -18.77
N LEU A 176 10.34 -8.93 -18.84
CA LEU A 176 9.60 -8.96 -20.09
C LEU A 176 10.04 -7.80 -20.96
N ARG A 177 10.45 -8.10 -22.20
CA ARG A 177 11.04 -7.13 -23.12
C ARG A 177 10.04 -6.03 -23.48
N GLN A 178 10.53 -4.79 -23.47
CA GLN A 178 9.81 -3.62 -23.96
C GLN A 178 10.30 -3.24 -25.36
N VAL A 179 9.43 -2.65 -26.18
CA VAL A 179 9.74 -2.23 -27.56
C VAL A 179 9.21 -0.83 -27.82
N GLY A 180 9.85 -0.11 -28.75
CA GLY A 180 9.43 1.23 -29.16
C GLY A 180 9.75 2.34 -28.14
N GLU A 181 9.43 3.58 -28.51
CA GLU A 181 9.71 4.77 -27.69
C GLU A 181 8.72 4.96 -26.50
N ASP A 182 7.64 4.18 -26.46
CA ASP A 182 6.65 4.21 -25.38
C ASP A 182 6.80 3.05 -24.38
N ASP A 183 7.89 2.30 -24.49
CA ASP A 183 8.22 1.16 -23.65
C ASP A 183 7.06 0.14 -23.57
N ARG A 184 6.40 -0.12 -24.72
CA ARG A 184 5.30 -1.10 -24.77
C ARG A 184 5.85 -2.52 -24.61
N CYS A 185 5.15 -3.32 -23.81
CA CYS A 185 5.35 -4.76 -23.70
C CYS A 185 5.37 -5.40 -25.10
N VAL A 186 6.34 -6.30 -25.35
CA VAL A 186 6.47 -7.00 -26.64
C VAL A 186 5.20 -7.76 -27.06
N PHE A 187 4.39 -8.23 -26.10
CA PHE A 187 3.13 -8.94 -26.36
C PHE A 187 1.90 -8.02 -26.46
N LEU A 188 2.07 -6.70 -26.42
CA LEU A 188 0.95 -5.77 -26.55
C LEU A 188 0.55 -5.61 -28.01
N LEU A 189 -0.69 -5.97 -28.33
CA LEU A 189 -1.30 -5.80 -29.64
C LEU A 189 -1.82 -4.37 -29.83
N ASP A 190 -2.04 -3.99 -31.08
CA ASP A 190 -2.45 -2.62 -31.44
C ASP A 190 -3.88 -2.29 -30.95
N ASP A 191 -4.71 -3.30 -30.72
CA ASP A 191 -6.04 -3.17 -30.10
C ASP A 191 -6.02 -3.11 -28.56
N GLY A 192 -4.83 -3.11 -27.95
CA GLY A 192 -4.64 -3.05 -26.50
C GLY A 192 -4.74 -4.38 -25.76
N ARG A 193 -5.02 -5.48 -26.47
CA ARG A 193 -5.03 -6.84 -25.90
C ARG A 193 -3.62 -7.40 -25.75
N CYS A 194 -3.47 -8.35 -24.84
CA CYS A 194 -2.22 -9.08 -24.65
C CYS A 194 -2.23 -10.32 -25.54
N ALA A 195 -1.20 -10.50 -26.37
CA ALA A 195 -1.07 -11.65 -27.26
C ALA A 195 -1.05 -12.97 -26.48
N VAL A 196 -0.36 -13.02 -25.33
CA VAL A 196 -0.33 -14.22 -24.46
C VAL A 196 -1.72 -14.61 -23.99
N HIS A 197 -2.49 -13.62 -23.52
CA HIS A 197 -3.88 -13.85 -23.12
C HIS A 197 -4.72 -14.33 -24.30
N ALA A 198 -4.61 -13.65 -25.45
CA ALA A 198 -5.44 -13.94 -26.61
C ALA A 198 -5.16 -15.33 -27.22
N ARG A 199 -3.91 -15.79 -27.22
CA ARG A 199 -3.49 -17.03 -27.88
C ARG A 199 -3.45 -18.23 -26.94
N GLN A 200 -3.06 -18.03 -25.68
CA GLN A 200 -2.83 -19.12 -24.73
C GLN A 200 -3.61 -19.01 -23.42
N GLY A 201 -4.45 -17.98 -23.24
CA GLY A 201 -5.23 -17.80 -22.02
C GLY A 201 -4.55 -16.93 -20.95
N ALA A 202 -5.36 -16.40 -20.03
CA ALA A 202 -4.90 -15.48 -18.98
C ALA A 202 -3.88 -16.11 -18.03
N GLU A 203 -4.02 -17.42 -17.78
CA GLU A 203 -3.19 -18.22 -16.90
C GLU A 203 -1.74 -18.41 -17.38
N ARG A 204 -1.48 -18.18 -18.68
CA ARG A 204 -0.14 -18.26 -19.26
C ARG A 204 0.65 -16.96 -19.15
N LYS A 205 -0.04 -15.85 -18.84
CA LYS A 205 0.64 -14.58 -18.56
C LYS A 205 1.56 -14.71 -17.34
N PRO A 206 2.63 -13.90 -17.25
CA PRO A 206 3.40 -13.74 -16.01
C PRO A 206 2.50 -13.48 -14.80
N ASP A 207 2.85 -13.98 -13.63
CA ASP A 207 2.05 -13.91 -12.41
C ASP A 207 1.80 -12.46 -12.03
N THR A 208 2.81 -11.59 -12.12
CA THR A 208 2.68 -10.13 -11.97
C THR A 208 1.59 -9.55 -12.89
N CYS A 209 1.52 -10.01 -14.14
CA CYS A 209 0.50 -9.57 -15.10
C CYS A 209 -0.88 -10.19 -14.84
N ARG A 210 -0.96 -11.32 -14.13
CA ARG A 210 -2.22 -11.99 -13.74
C ARG A 210 -2.83 -11.34 -12.52
N ILE A 211 -2.00 -10.91 -11.56
CA ILE A 211 -2.46 -10.21 -10.37
C ILE A 211 -2.66 -8.72 -10.63
N PHE A 212 -1.94 -8.07 -11.55
CA PHE A 212 -2.11 -6.62 -11.73
C PHE A 212 -3.57 -6.22 -12.05
N PRO A 213 -4.13 -5.21 -11.36
CA PRO A 213 -3.53 -4.27 -10.42
C PRO A 213 -3.78 -4.62 -8.95
N LEU A 214 -4.14 -5.86 -8.64
CA LEU A 214 -4.23 -6.32 -7.26
C LEU A 214 -2.89 -6.08 -6.55
N ALA A 215 -2.98 -5.67 -5.29
CA ALA A 215 -1.84 -5.57 -4.40
C ALA A 215 -2.26 -6.00 -2.99
N THR A 216 -1.37 -6.69 -2.30
CA THR A 216 -1.48 -6.83 -0.85
C THR A 216 -0.82 -5.64 -0.16
N VAL A 217 -1.50 -5.08 0.84
CA VAL A 217 -0.98 -3.98 1.67
C VAL A 217 -1.00 -4.34 3.14
N ALA A 218 0.03 -3.90 3.85
CA ALA A 218 0.10 -3.99 5.30
C ALA A 218 -0.87 -3.00 5.94
N THR A 219 -1.73 -3.50 6.84
CA THR A 219 -2.60 -2.65 7.65
C THR A 219 -2.48 -3.02 9.13
N ALA A 220 -3.05 -2.22 10.04
CA ALA A 220 -3.19 -2.61 11.46
C ALA A 220 -3.93 -3.92 11.66
N PHE A 221 -4.79 -4.28 10.71
CA PHE A 221 -5.69 -5.42 10.78
C PHE A 221 -5.18 -6.58 9.92
N GLY A 222 -3.86 -6.68 9.80
CA GLY A 222 -3.20 -7.65 8.95
C GLY A 222 -3.14 -7.25 7.47
N PRO A 223 -2.69 -8.17 6.62
CA PRO A 223 -2.58 -7.95 5.19
C PRO A 223 -3.97 -7.79 4.58
N ARG A 224 -4.14 -6.83 3.67
CA ARG A 224 -5.40 -6.58 2.96
C ARG A 224 -5.20 -6.52 1.46
N LEU A 225 -6.20 -6.96 0.70
CA LEU A 225 -6.24 -6.84 -0.76
C LEU A 225 -6.73 -5.45 -1.15
N THR A 226 -5.98 -4.77 -2.01
CA THR A 226 -6.29 -3.45 -2.55
C THR A 226 -6.01 -3.39 -4.06
N LEU A 227 -6.22 -2.22 -4.67
CA LEU A 227 -5.93 -1.95 -6.07
C LEU A 227 -4.84 -0.89 -6.22
N ARG A 228 -3.84 -1.18 -7.06
CA ARG A 228 -2.90 -0.20 -7.58
C ARG A 228 -3.62 0.78 -8.49
N ILE A 229 -3.42 2.07 -8.21
CA ILE A 229 -4.04 3.17 -8.95
C ILE A 229 -3.34 3.43 -10.29
N ALA A 230 -2.23 2.74 -10.54
CA ALA A 230 -1.56 2.65 -11.84
C ALA A 230 -2.45 2.11 -12.98
N CYS A 231 -3.54 1.40 -12.69
CA CYS A 231 -4.44 0.87 -13.71
C CYS A 231 -5.17 2.00 -14.50
N GLY A 232 -4.80 2.17 -15.78
CA GLY A 232 -5.39 3.21 -16.64
C GLY A 232 -6.89 3.06 -16.94
N SER A 233 -7.47 1.89 -16.69
CA SER A 233 -8.91 1.64 -16.84
C SER A 233 -9.66 1.55 -15.50
N LEU A 234 -9.04 1.91 -14.38
CA LEU A 234 -9.67 1.82 -13.06
C LEU A 234 -10.98 2.59 -12.98
N HIS A 235 -11.11 3.72 -13.70
CA HIS A 235 -12.36 4.49 -13.77
C HIS A 235 -13.54 3.74 -14.38
N ARG A 236 -13.29 2.77 -15.27
CA ARG A 236 -14.35 1.90 -15.81
C ARG A 236 -14.74 0.84 -14.78
N SER A 237 -13.73 0.25 -14.15
CA SER A 237 -13.92 -0.76 -13.11
C SER A 237 -14.66 -0.25 -11.88
N ALA A 238 -14.42 0.99 -11.46
CA ALA A 238 -14.98 1.53 -10.23
C ALA A 238 -16.52 1.49 -10.18
N ALA A 239 -17.19 1.53 -11.34
CA ALA A 239 -18.65 1.47 -11.43
C ALA A 239 -19.19 0.06 -11.69
N HIS A 240 -18.52 -0.73 -12.53
CA HIS A 240 -19.10 -1.96 -13.10
C HIS A 240 -18.21 -3.19 -12.99
N GLY A 241 -17.04 -3.07 -12.37
CA GLY A 241 -16.10 -4.17 -12.26
C GLY A 241 -16.58 -5.27 -11.32
N THR A 242 -15.96 -6.44 -11.47
CA THR A 242 -16.07 -7.55 -10.52
C THR A 242 -15.64 -7.09 -9.12
N PRO A 243 -16.43 -7.39 -8.06
CA PRO A 243 -16.03 -7.13 -6.67
C PRO A 243 -14.66 -7.71 -6.34
N LEU A 244 -13.85 -6.93 -5.62
CA LEU A 244 -12.45 -7.26 -5.39
C LEU A 244 -12.24 -8.56 -4.57
N ASP A 245 -13.21 -8.92 -3.73
CA ASP A 245 -13.18 -10.13 -2.90
C ASP A 245 -13.15 -11.43 -3.73
N ARG A 246 -13.62 -11.37 -4.98
CA ARG A 246 -13.55 -12.49 -5.94
C ARG A 246 -12.13 -12.80 -6.37
N PHE A 247 -11.21 -11.85 -6.27
CA PHE A 247 -9.81 -12.03 -6.65
C PHE A 247 -8.91 -12.44 -5.49
N ALA A 248 -9.39 -12.40 -4.25
CA ALA A 248 -8.60 -12.75 -3.06
C ALA A 248 -7.92 -14.13 -3.13
N PRO A 249 -8.58 -15.21 -3.60
CA PRO A 249 -7.91 -16.50 -3.74
C PRO A 249 -6.76 -16.48 -4.75
N THR A 250 -6.92 -15.75 -5.85
CA THR A 250 -5.89 -15.62 -6.89
C THR A 250 -4.71 -14.78 -6.40
N ALA A 251 -4.97 -13.65 -5.76
CA ALA A 251 -3.92 -12.81 -5.17
C ALA A 251 -3.11 -13.61 -4.14
N PHE A 252 -3.79 -14.27 -3.21
CA PHE A 252 -3.15 -15.10 -2.18
C PHE A 252 -2.32 -16.24 -2.76
N ALA A 253 -2.76 -16.88 -3.85
CA ALA A 253 -2.02 -17.98 -4.47
C ALA A 253 -0.76 -17.53 -5.22
N LEU A 254 -0.71 -16.27 -5.68
CA LEU A 254 0.34 -15.74 -6.54
C LEU A 254 1.32 -14.80 -5.80
N GLU A 255 0.87 -14.07 -4.78
CA GLU A 255 1.73 -13.26 -3.90
C GLU A 255 2.28 -14.11 -2.75
N LYS A 256 3.19 -15.04 -3.08
CA LYS A 256 3.74 -16.02 -2.14
C LYS A 256 4.78 -15.48 -1.15
N ASP A 257 5.32 -14.28 -1.37
CA ASP A 257 6.57 -13.84 -0.74
C ASP A 257 6.51 -12.56 0.12
N GLU A 258 5.41 -11.82 0.13
CA GLU A 258 5.30 -10.67 1.04
C GLU A 258 4.66 -11.12 2.35
N ALA A 259 5.51 -11.63 3.25
CA ALA A 259 5.20 -11.70 4.67
C ALA A 259 4.97 -10.27 5.17
N VAL A 260 3.73 -9.81 5.03
CA VAL A 260 3.26 -8.49 5.39
C VAL A 260 3.35 -8.34 6.91
N ARG A 261 4.44 -7.72 7.35
CA ARG A 261 4.67 -7.39 8.76
C ARG A 261 3.75 -6.23 9.14
N GLY A 262 2.83 -6.51 10.06
CA GLY A 262 1.95 -5.53 10.68
C GLY A 262 2.55 -4.86 11.91
N ALA A 263 1.93 -3.74 12.27
CA ALA A 263 2.26 -2.79 13.34
C ALA A 263 3.46 -1.86 13.05
N TYR A 264 3.23 -0.83 12.23
CA TYR A 264 4.12 0.32 12.15
C TYR A 264 3.85 1.27 13.32
N ASP A 265 4.76 1.27 14.28
CA ASP A 265 5.07 2.49 15.01
C ASP A 265 5.76 3.43 14.02
N ALA A 266 5.19 4.61 13.77
CA ALA A 266 5.77 5.60 12.87
C ALA A 266 5.94 6.94 13.58
N PRO A 267 6.95 7.73 13.18
CA PRO A 267 7.02 9.13 13.57
C PRO A 267 5.76 9.87 13.14
N PHE A 268 5.25 10.74 14.01
CA PHE A 268 4.14 11.63 13.77
C PHE A 268 4.40 12.91 14.56
N ALA A 269 4.70 14.00 13.87
CA ALA A 269 5.12 15.26 14.50
C ALA A 269 6.32 15.07 15.47
N GLY A 270 7.29 14.24 15.06
CA GLY A 270 8.51 13.98 15.84
C GLY A 270 8.35 13.06 17.05
N ARG A 271 7.17 12.46 17.27
CA ARG A 271 6.95 11.40 18.26
C ARG A 271 6.56 10.09 17.59
N THR A 272 6.94 8.96 18.15
CA THR A 272 6.47 7.66 17.67
C THR A 272 5.02 7.46 18.09
N VAL A 273 4.11 7.26 17.14
CA VAL A 273 2.72 6.88 17.40
C VAL A 273 2.47 5.48 16.86
N GLY A 274 1.67 4.72 17.61
CA GLY A 274 1.19 3.43 17.13
C GLY A 274 0.16 3.58 16.01
N PHE A 275 0.07 2.57 15.17
CA PHE A 275 -0.82 2.52 14.02
C PHE A 275 -2.30 2.82 14.34
N ALA A 276 -2.76 2.52 15.56
CA ALA A 276 -4.12 2.84 16.00
C ALA A 276 -4.49 4.32 15.80
N ARG A 277 -3.51 5.23 15.93
CA ARG A 277 -3.72 6.67 15.67
C ARG A 277 -4.01 6.91 14.18
N TYR A 278 -3.26 6.29 13.28
CA TYR A 278 -3.51 6.39 11.84
C TYR A 278 -4.88 5.81 11.48
N ALA A 279 -5.17 4.59 11.92
CA ALA A 279 -6.44 3.92 11.63
C ALA A 279 -7.66 4.77 12.06
N ALA A 280 -7.54 5.51 13.17
CA ALA A 280 -8.57 6.44 13.60
C ALA A 280 -8.73 7.65 12.66
N ILE A 281 -7.63 8.25 12.21
CA ILE A 281 -7.66 9.35 11.20
C ILE A 281 -8.22 8.84 9.88
N GLU A 282 -7.71 7.70 9.42
CA GLU A 282 -8.14 7.02 8.20
C GLU A 282 -9.66 6.78 8.20
N ARG A 283 -10.21 6.20 9.28
CA ARG A 283 -11.64 5.95 9.44
C ARG A 283 -12.48 7.22 9.36
N ARG A 284 -12.04 8.30 10.02
CA ARG A 284 -12.72 9.60 9.97
C ARG A 284 -12.66 10.19 8.57
N TRP A 285 -11.51 10.13 7.89
CA TRP A 285 -11.38 10.59 6.51
C TRP A 285 -12.25 9.80 5.54
N ARG A 286 -12.39 8.48 5.71
CA ARG A 286 -13.32 7.69 4.89
C ARG A 286 -14.77 8.12 5.10
N THR A 287 -15.17 8.35 6.35
CA THR A 287 -16.51 8.88 6.68
C THR A 287 -16.73 10.25 6.02
N LEU A 288 -15.73 11.14 6.10
CA LEU A 288 -15.76 12.45 5.42
C LEU A 288 -15.86 12.32 3.90
N LEU A 289 -15.20 11.34 3.28
CA LEU A 289 -15.29 11.07 1.84
C LEU A 289 -16.67 10.53 1.45
N ASP A 290 -17.28 9.70 2.29
CA ASP A 290 -18.63 9.17 2.05
C ASP A 290 -19.67 10.31 2.15
N ASP A 291 -19.49 11.24 3.09
CA ASP A 291 -20.39 12.38 3.30
C ASP A 291 -20.23 13.49 2.24
N ALA A 292 -18.99 13.93 2.00
CA ALA A 292 -18.68 15.14 1.23
C ALA A 292 -18.11 14.86 -0.17
N GLY A 293 -17.77 13.61 -0.46
CA GLY A 293 -16.99 13.25 -1.64
C GLY A 293 -15.57 13.83 -1.62
N ALA A 294 -14.80 13.52 -2.66
CA ALA A 294 -13.49 14.16 -2.88
C ALA A 294 -13.68 15.51 -3.58
N THR A 295 -14.09 16.51 -2.80
CA THR A 295 -14.34 17.90 -3.24
C THR A 295 -13.42 18.87 -2.49
N PRO A 296 -13.33 20.15 -2.89
CA PRO A 296 -12.55 21.15 -2.15
C PRO A 296 -12.89 21.22 -0.66
N ALA A 297 -14.17 21.01 -0.31
CA ALA A 297 -14.64 21.02 1.07
C ALA A 297 -14.10 19.88 1.95
N PHE A 298 -13.61 18.79 1.33
CA PHE A 298 -12.97 17.70 2.07
C PHE A 298 -11.64 18.13 2.69
N ILE A 299 -10.86 18.96 1.98
CA ILE A 299 -9.47 19.32 2.38
C ILE A 299 -9.42 19.96 3.77
N PRO A 300 -10.13 21.06 4.08
CA PRO A 300 -10.04 21.68 5.41
C PRO A 300 -10.58 20.79 6.53
N ARG A 301 -11.59 19.95 6.26
CA ARG A 301 -12.16 19.00 7.24
C ARG A 301 -11.19 17.85 7.53
N ALA A 302 -10.52 17.35 6.51
CA ALA A 302 -9.50 16.31 6.66
C ALA A 302 -8.25 16.87 7.34
N LEU A 303 -7.86 18.11 7.02
CA LEU A 303 -6.73 18.81 7.62
C LEU A 303 -6.91 18.99 9.13
N SER A 304 -8.11 19.31 9.62
CA SER A 304 -8.38 19.48 11.06
C SER A 304 -8.20 18.19 11.88
N GLU A 305 -8.19 17.03 11.23
CA GLU A 305 -7.89 15.74 11.87
C GLU A 305 -6.39 15.48 12.04
N ILE A 306 -5.55 16.28 11.38
CA ILE A 306 -4.09 16.22 11.50
C ILE A 306 -3.69 17.16 12.63
N GLU A 307 -3.29 16.58 13.75
CA GLU A 307 -2.81 17.32 14.92
C GLU A 307 -1.73 18.33 14.56
N GLY A 308 -1.89 19.57 15.02
CA GLY A 308 -0.95 20.67 14.76
C GLY A 308 -1.00 21.24 13.33
N ALA A 309 -1.82 20.71 12.43
CA ALA A 309 -1.99 21.29 11.11
C ALA A 309 -3.00 22.46 11.14
N THR A 310 -2.66 23.55 10.46
CA THR A 310 -3.56 24.72 10.29
C THR A 310 -3.71 25.07 8.82
N ILE A 311 -4.72 25.87 8.49
CA ILE A 311 -4.97 26.34 7.11
C ILE A 311 -3.80 27.18 6.61
N GLU A 312 -3.22 28.02 7.47
CA GLU A 312 -2.07 28.86 7.15
C GLU A 312 -0.82 28.01 6.87
N GLU A 313 -0.60 26.96 7.67
CA GLU A 313 0.49 26.02 7.42
C GLU A 313 0.28 25.24 6.13
N HIS A 314 -0.96 24.83 5.83
CA HIS A 314 -1.29 24.17 4.58
C HIS A 314 -1.06 25.09 3.37
N ALA A 315 -1.41 26.37 3.46
CA ALA A 315 -1.13 27.36 2.41
C ALA A 315 0.38 27.50 2.15
N LEU A 316 1.19 27.46 3.20
CA LEU A 316 2.65 27.46 3.07
C LEU A 316 3.17 26.18 2.43
N ASP A 317 2.62 25.02 2.80
CA ASP A 317 2.98 23.73 2.20
C ASP A 317 2.69 23.71 0.69
N ARG A 318 1.57 24.29 0.25
CA ARG A 318 1.25 24.45 -1.19
C ARG A 318 2.36 25.17 -1.92
N ALA A 319 2.80 26.33 -1.40
CA ALA A 319 3.86 27.12 -1.98
C ALA A 319 5.20 26.35 -2.04
N ARG A 320 5.56 25.66 -0.95
CA ARG A 320 6.79 24.87 -0.84
C ARG A 320 6.81 23.68 -1.78
N LEU A 321 5.72 22.91 -1.83
CA LEU A 321 5.61 21.76 -2.70
C LEU A 321 5.75 22.18 -4.17
N VAL A 322 5.05 23.24 -4.59
CA VAL A 322 5.17 23.72 -5.98
C VAL A 322 6.58 24.23 -6.27
N ALA A 323 7.21 24.97 -5.35
CA ALA A 323 8.60 25.41 -5.50
C ALA A 323 9.57 24.22 -5.64
N ALA A 324 9.42 23.20 -4.80
CA ALA A 324 10.25 22.00 -4.82
C ALA A 324 10.06 21.19 -6.11
N ILE A 325 8.81 21.01 -6.58
CA ILE A 325 8.52 20.36 -7.87
C ILE A 325 9.18 21.15 -9.01
N ARG A 326 9.07 22.49 -9.03
CA ARG A 326 9.69 23.33 -10.06
C ARG A 326 11.21 23.21 -10.04
N ALA A 327 11.82 23.27 -8.85
CA ALA A 327 13.26 23.11 -8.69
C ALA A 327 13.72 21.75 -9.21
N ARG A 328 12.96 20.67 -8.93
CA ARG A 328 13.24 19.34 -9.45
C ARG A 328 13.21 19.30 -10.98
N LEU A 329 12.20 19.91 -11.61
CA LEU A 329 12.11 19.95 -13.08
C LEU A 329 13.29 20.68 -13.72
N VAL A 330 13.71 21.81 -13.13
CA VAL A 330 14.89 22.56 -13.59
C VAL A 330 16.17 21.71 -13.43
N ALA A 331 16.29 20.96 -12.33
CA ALA A 331 17.42 20.06 -12.11
C ALA A 331 17.45 18.92 -13.15
N ASP A 332 16.30 18.30 -13.43
CA ASP A 332 16.17 17.24 -14.44
C ASP A 332 16.52 17.75 -15.86
N GLU A 333 16.17 19.00 -16.19
CA GLU A 333 16.53 19.65 -17.46
C GLU A 333 18.03 19.94 -17.61
N ARG A 334 18.73 20.15 -16.49
CA ARG A 334 20.17 20.45 -16.45
C ARG A 334 21.04 19.20 -16.30
N ALA A 335 20.44 18.02 -16.08
CA ALA A 335 21.17 16.78 -15.84
C ALA A 335 21.97 16.35 -17.10
N PRO A 336 23.26 15.95 -16.98
CA PRO A 336 24.12 15.59 -18.12
C PRO A 336 23.59 14.41 -18.95
N SER A 337 22.88 13.50 -18.31
CA SER A 337 22.04 12.50 -18.95
C SER A 337 20.64 12.72 -18.37
N PRO A 338 19.75 13.41 -19.09
CA PRO A 338 18.39 13.60 -18.62
C PRO A 338 17.69 12.25 -18.73
N LEU A 339 17.85 11.40 -17.72
CA LEU A 339 16.77 10.53 -17.29
C LEU A 339 15.65 11.46 -16.86
N VAL A 340 14.96 12.06 -17.83
CA VAL A 340 13.73 12.80 -17.57
C VAL A 340 12.82 11.76 -16.97
N GLY A 341 12.71 11.78 -15.65
CA GLY A 341 11.83 10.86 -14.93
C GLY A 341 10.45 10.92 -15.57
N TRP A 342 9.79 9.76 -15.60
CA TRP A 342 8.52 9.63 -16.31
C TRP A 342 7.54 10.74 -15.90
N PHE A 343 7.54 11.16 -14.63
CA PHE A 343 6.74 12.28 -14.15
C PHE A 343 7.07 13.60 -14.87
N ALA A 344 8.34 14.02 -14.92
CA ALA A 344 8.75 15.25 -15.60
C ALA A 344 8.35 15.23 -17.09
N SER A 345 8.49 14.08 -17.76
CA SER A 345 8.03 13.88 -19.14
C SER A 345 6.51 14.02 -19.30
N LYS A 346 5.71 13.50 -18.35
CA LYS A 346 4.25 13.65 -18.37
C LYS A 346 3.81 15.08 -18.06
N LEU A 347 4.45 15.72 -17.09
CA LEU A 347 4.11 17.08 -16.67
C LEU A 347 4.35 18.09 -17.82
N ARG A 348 5.49 18.01 -18.51
CA ARG A 348 5.79 18.88 -19.67
C ARG A 348 4.72 18.77 -20.77
N ARG A 349 4.30 17.54 -21.09
CA ARG A 349 3.30 17.25 -22.13
C ARG A 349 1.86 17.57 -21.71
N SER A 350 1.59 17.78 -20.43
CA SER A 350 0.25 17.98 -19.90
C SER A 350 -0.03 19.45 -19.55
N ARG A 351 -0.70 20.18 -20.46
CA ARG A 351 -1.12 21.57 -20.19
C ARG A 351 -2.01 21.68 -18.95
N ALA A 352 -2.86 20.69 -18.70
CA ALA A 352 -3.74 20.68 -17.52
C ALA A 352 -2.95 20.62 -16.21
N MET A 353 -1.92 19.79 -16.13
CA MET A 353 -1.09 19.67 -14.92
C MET A 353 -0.22 20.89 -14.68
N ARG A 354 0.33 21.51 -15.74
CA ARG A 354 1.07 22.78 -15.61
C ARG A 354 0.19 23.89 -15.04
N ARG A 355 -1.03 24.02 -15.57
CA ARG A 355 -2.03 24.94 -15.01
C ARG A 355 -2.40 24.63 -13.56
N ALA A 356 -2.42 23.34 -13.18
CA ALA A 356 -2.68 22.96 -11.80
C ALA A 356 -1.59 23.44 -10.84
N LEU A 357 -0.31 23.28 -11.21
CA LEU A 357 0.82 23.82 -10.43
C LEU A 357 0.77 25.36 -10.35
N GLU A 358 0.44 26.03 -11.46
CA GLU A 358 0.28 27.49 -11.49
C GLU A 358 -0.87 27.96 -10.59
N ALA A 359 -2.02 27.29 -10.64
CA ALA A 359 -3.17 27.61 -9.81
C ALA A 359 -2.89 27.41 -8.32
N MET A 360 -2.26 26.29 -7.95
CA MET A 360 -1.84 26.01 -6.58
C MET A 360 -0.79 27.02 -6.09
N ALA A 361 0.22 27.36 -6.90
CA ALA A 361 1.21 28.38 -6.56
C ALA A 361 0.59 29.76 -6.35
N ALA A 362 -0.45 30.08 -7.11
CA ALA A 362 -1.21 31.32 -6.98
C ALA A 362 -2.22 31.29 -5.81
N GLY A 363 -2.22 30.25 -4.98
CA GLY A 363 -3.10 30.12 -3.83
C GLY A 363 -4.57 29.87 -4.18
N ARG A 364 -4.91 29.59 -5.45
CA ARG A 364 -6.30 29.45 -5.88
C ARG A 364 -6.96 28.20 -5.30
N GLU A 365 -8.20 28.31 -4.85
CA GLU A 365 -8.97 27.15 -4.43
C GLU A 365 -9.15 26.14 -5.58
N PRO A 366 -9.05 24.83 -5.31
CA PRO A 366 -9.35 23.82 -6.32
C PRO A 366 -10.82 23.90 -6.75
N PRO A 367 -11.13 23.70 -8.04
CA PRO A 367 -12.50 23.64 -8.50
C PRO A 367 -13.18 22.34 -8.03
N ALA A 368 -14.49 22.39 -7.78
CA ALA A 368 -15.28 21.20 -7.55
C ALA A 368 -15.48 20.43 -8.87
N PRO A 369 -15.05 19.15 -8.96
CA PRO A 369 -15.22 18.37 -10.18
C PRO A 369 -16.67 17.86 -10.30
N PRO A 370 -17.12 17.46 -11.51
CA PRO A 370 -18.43 16.85 -11.69
C PRO A 370 -18.61 15.60 -10.82
N ARG A 371 -19.85 15.33 -10.39
CA ARG A 371 -20.18 14.23 -9.44
C ARG A 371 -19.60 12.87 -9.82
N ALA A 372 -19.52 12.54 -11.11
CA ALA A 372 -18.92 11.28 -11.56
C ALA A 372 -17.40 11.24 -11.33
N ALA A 373 -16.70 12.33 -11.65
CA ALA A 373 -15.27 12.46 -11.39
C ALA A 373 -14.98 12.52 -9.88
N ALA A 374 -15.77 13.28 -9.11
CA ALA A 374 -15.66 13.35 -7.65
C ALA A 374 -15.77 11.98 -6.99
N ARG A 375 -16.75 11.16 -7.41
CA ARG A 375 -16.92 9.77 -6.93
C ARG A 375 -15.71 8.89 -7.23
N PHE A 376 -15.15 8.99 -8.44
CA PHE A 376 -13.95 8.24 -8.81
C PHE A 376 -12.71 8.68 -8.00
N ILE A 377 -12.53 10.00 -7.79
CA ILE A 377 -11.43 10.53 -6.97
C ILE A 377 -11.60 10.03 -5.54
N ALA A 378 -12.81 10.10 -4.96
CA ALA A 378 -13.08 9.59 -3.62
C ALA A 378 -12.76 8.09 -3.48
N ALA A 379 -13.16 7.28 -4.47
CA ALA A 379 -12.80 5.86 -4.50
C ALA A 379 -11.28 5.66 -4.50
N THR A 380 -10.55 6.47 -5.26
CA THR A 380 -9.07 6.40 -5.27
C THR A 380 -8.48 6.83 -3.93
N VAL A 381 -8.92 7.96 -3.34
CA VAL A 381 -8.40 8.41 -2.04
C VAL A 381 -8.64 7.34 -0.98
N ARG A 382 -9.78 6.63 -1.01
CA ARG A 382 -9.99 5.47 -0.13
C ARG A 382 -8.96 4.37 -0.35
N GLN A 383 -8.65 4.00 -1.60
CA GLN A 383 -7.60 3.00 -1.88
C GLN A 383 -6.24 3.42 -1.32
N VAL A 384 -5.89 4.70 -1.44
CA VAL A 384 -4.63 5.27 -0.94
C VAL A 384 -4.55 5.22 0.59
N LEU A 385 -5.66 5.54 1.25
CA LEU A 385 -5.79 5.44 2.70
C LEU A 385 -5.64 3.98 3.16
N TYR A 386 -6.33 3.05 2.49
CA TYR A 386 -6.21 1.62 2.80
C TYR A 386 -4.81 1.05 2.53
N ALA A 387 -4.16 1.53 1.47
CA ALA A 387 -2.79 1.15 1.12
C ALA A 387 -1.74 1.77 2.06
N CYS A 388 -2.17 2.54 3.06
CA CYS A 388 -1.29 3.15 4.06
C CYS A 388 -0.19 4.00 3.43
N GLU A 389 -0.48 4.63 2.28
CA GLU A 389 0.50 5.37 1.48
C GLU A 389 1.16 6.52 2.25
N ALA A 390 0.49 7.03 3.29
CA ALA A 390 1.06 8.03 4.20
C ALA A 390 2.33 7.53 4.92
N TYR A 391 2.48 6.22 5.14
CA TYR A 391 3.66 5.61 5.79
C TYR A 391 4.87 5.49 4.88
N LYS A 392 4.74 5.74 3.58
CA LYS A 392 5.88 5.76 2.66
C LYS A 392 6.77 6.99 2.87
N LEU A 393 6.25 8.00 3.58
CA LEU A 393 7.03 9.13 4.06
C LEU A 393 7.54 8.86 5.48
N PRO A 394 8.75 9.33 5.83
CA PRO A 394 9.36 9.07 7.14
C PRO A 394 8.55 9.56 8.36
N ASP A 395 7.59 10.47 8.17
CA ASP A 395 6.67 10.93 9.23
C ASP A 395 5.23 10.90 8.71
N LEU A 396 4.33 10.31 9.49
CA LEU A 396 2.93 10.11 9.15
C LEU A 396 2.18 11.43 8.99
N GLN A 397 2.52 12.46 9.76
CA GLN A 397 1.90 13.79 9.63
C GLN A 397 2.24 14.39 8.26
N VAL A 398 3.49 14.23 7.83
CA VAL A 398 3.95 14.64 6.50
C VAL A 398 3.24 13.84 5.41
N GLY A 399 3.08 12.53 5.60
CA GLY A 399 2.32 11.66 4.70
C GLY A 399 0.86 12.09 4.51
N LEU A 400 0.15 12.38 5.60
CA LEU A 400 -1.24 12.84 5.56
C LEU A 400 -1.35 14.21 4.87
N ARG A 401 -0.45 15.15 5.18
CA ARG A 401 -0.40 16.46 4.50
C ARG A 401 -0.13 16.31 3.00
N ALA A 402 0.78 15.41 2.61
CA ALA A 402 1.07 15.11 1.23
C ALA A 402 -0.16 14.59 0.47
N ILE A 403 -0.96 13.70 1.05
CA ILE A 403 -2.20 13.20 0.45
C ILE A 403 -3.17 14.36 0.12
N LEU A 404 -3.32 15.34 1.02
CA LEU A 404 -4.19 16.50 0.79
C LEU A 404 -3.66 17.42 -0.32
N LEU A 405 -2.36 17.69 -0.34
CA LEU A 405 -1.74 18.51 -1.38
C LEU A 405 -1.83 17.85 -2.77
N LEU A 406 -1.56 16.54 -2.83
CA LEU A 406 -1.74 15.79 -4.07
C LEU A 406 -3.21 15.82 -4.51
N LEU A 407 -4.17 15.70 -3.58
CA LEU A 407 -5.60 15.78 -3.88
C LEU A 407 -5.94 17.10 -4.54
N GLU A 408 -5.43 18.20 -3.98
CA GLU A 408 -5.63 19.53 -4.55
C GLU A 408 -5.07 19.63 -5.98
N LEU A 409 -3.87 19.09 -6.24
CA LEU A 409 -3.31 19.02 -7.59
C LEU A 409 -4.18 18.20 -8.55
N ILE A 410 -4.75 17.08 -8.09
CA ILE A 410 -5.74 16.32 -8.88
C ILE A 410 -6.94 17.20 -9.19
N LEU A 411 -7.55 17.84 -8.19
CA LEU A 411 -8.77 18.63 -8.38
C LEU A 411 -8.54 19.78 -9.37
N HIS A 412 -7.43 20.50 -9.24
CA HIS A 412 -7.01 21.51 -10.22
C HIS A 412 -6.78 20.93 -11.62
N THR A 413 -6.17 19.74 -11.72
CA THR A 413 -5.91 19.07 -13.01
C THR A 413 -7.20 18.62 -13.69
N VAL A 414 -8.18 18.14 -12.91
CA VAL A 414 -9.46 17.63 -13.39
C VAL A 414 -10.39 18.77 -13.78
N GLY A 415 -10.46 19.83 -12.97
CA GLY A 415 -11.30 20.99 -13.24
C GLY A 415 -12.80 20.74 -13.03
N SER A 416 -13.60 21.80 -13.16
CA SER A 416 -15.07 21.76 -13.02
C SER A 416 -15.79 21.06 -14.17
N SER A 417 -15.11 20.83 -15.30
CA SER A 417 -15.63 20.11 -16.47
C SER A 417 -14.96 18.75 -16.68
N GLY A 418 -14.24 18.24 -15.68
CA GLY A 418 -13.49 17.00 -15.78
C GLY A 418 -14.35 15.74 -15.84
N SER A 419 -13.78 14.65 -16.36
CA SER A 419 -14.42 13.33 -16.45
C SER A 419 -13.73 12.29 -15.55
N PRO A 420 -14.34 11.14 -15.25
CA PRO A 420 -13.66 10.03 -14.55
C PRO A 420 -12.37 9.58 -15.23
N LYS A 421 -12.30 9.62 -16.57
CA LYS A 421 -11.08 9.32 -17.33
C LYS A 421 -10.00 10.37 -17.09
N ALA A 422 -10.35 11.67 -17.07
CA ALA A 422 -9.42 12.74 -16.73
C ALA A 422 -8.93 12.60 -15.28
N ALA A 423 -9.83 12.27 -14.34
CA ALA A 423 -9.49 12.00 -12.96
C ALA A 423 -8.55 10.80 -12.79
N SER A 424 -8.80 9.69 -13.47
CA SER A 424 -7.90 8.53 -13.49
C SER A 424 -6.52 8.88 -14.03
N ARG A 425 -6.44 9.69 -15.09
CA ARG A 425 -5.15 10.17 -15.60
C ARG A 425 -4.43 11.08 -14.61
N ALA A 426 -5.14 12.04 -14.01
CA ALA A 426 -4.57 12.98 -13.05
C ALA A 426 -4.04 12.25 -11.81
N THR A 427 -4.87 11.36 -11.27
CA THR A 427 -4.53 10.49 -10.15
C THR A 427 -3.28 9.68 -10.43
N ARG A 428 -3.27 8.93 -11.55
CA ARG A 428 -2.13 8.10 -11.91
C ARG A 428 -0.83 8.89 -11.97
N ILE A 429 -0.85 10.14 -12.42
CA ILE A 429 0.39 10.91 -12.52
C ILE A 429 0.78 11.52 -11.17
N TRP A 430 -0.13 12.21 -10.49
CA TRP A 430 0.20 12.89 -9.23
C TRP A 430 0.47 11.93 -8.09
N TRP A 431 -0.33 10.86 -7.97
CA TRP A 431 -0.17 9.90 -6.89
C TRP A 431 0.94 8.90 -7.12
N MET A 432 1.10 8.36 -8.34
CA MET A 432 2.19 7.42 -8.56
C MET A 432 3.53 8.12 -8.36
N ALA A 433 3.69 9.32 -8.93
CA ALA A 433 4.90 10.09 -8.71
C ALA A 433 5.05 10.47 -7.22
N GLY A 434 3.96 10.86 -6.55
CA GLY A 434 3.96 11.29 -5.15
C GLY A 434 4.34 10.20 -4.15
N LEU A 435 3.63 9.07 -4.20
CA LEU A 435 3.60 8.06 -3.14
C LEU A 435 3.81 6.63 -3.67
N GLU A 436 3.33 6.24 -4.86
CA GLU A 436 3.43 4.84 -5.32
C GLU A 436 4.84 4.45 -5.79
N ASP A 437 5.39 5.18 -6.77
CA ASP A 437 6.71 4.95 -7.38
C ASP A 437 7.84 5.73 -6.68
N GLY A 438 7.47 6.68 -5.82
CA GLY A 438 8.40 7.42 -4.98
C GLY A 438 9.19 8.53 -5.66
N GLU A 439 8.97 8.82 -6.95
CA GLU A 439 9.76 9.81 -7.72
C GLU A 439 9.75 11.21 -7.07
N LEU A 440 8.60 11.63 -6.52
CA LEU A 440 8.42 12.88 -5.79
C LEU A 440 8.47 12.70 -4.27
N THR A 441 8.58 11.47 -3.73
CA THR A 441 8.63 11.27 -2.27
C THR A 441 9.76 12.07 -1.61
N PRO A 442 11.01 12.10 -2.13
CA PRO A 442 12.07 12.96 -1.59
C PRO A 442 11.72 14.46 -1.67
N VAL A 443 11.10 14.89 -2.78
CA VAL A 443 10.71 16.29 -3.02
C VAL A 443 9.63 16.71 -2.01
N ILE A 444 8.63 15.86 -1.78
CA ILE A 444 7.57 16.05 -0.80
C ILE A 444 8.16 16.07 0.61
N TRP A 445 9.04 15.13 0.93
CA TRP A 445 9.70 15.07 2.23
C TRP A 445 10.48 16.35 2.52
N GLU A 446 11.34 16.79 1.60
CA GLU A 446 12.13 18.01 1.75
C GLU A 446 11.23 19.24 1.91
N ALA A 447 10.16 19.34 1.11
CA ALA A 447 9.22 20.46 1.16
C ALA A 447 8.47 20.57 2.50
N LEU A 448 8.15 19.44 3.14
CA LEU A 448 7.22 19.38 4.28
C LEU A 448 7.90 19.12 5.63
N SER A 449 9.07 18.46 5.66
CA SER A 449 9.72 18.01 6.90
C SER A 449 10.38 19.12 7.72
N GLY A 450 10.75 20.25 7.09
CA GLY A 450 11.49 21.36 7.73
C GLY A 450 10.76 22.06 8.91
N ARG A 451 9.54 21.64 9.26
CA ARG A 451 8.76 22.14 10.39
C ARG A 451 8.01 21.04 11.14
N LEU A 452 8.57 19.84 11.29
CA LEU A 452 8.07 18.91 12.31
C LEU A 452 8.16 19.62 13.68
N ARG A 453 7.09 20.30 14.09
CA ARG A 453 7.05 21.00 15.38
C ARG A 453 6.99 19.91 16.43
N PRO A 454 7.92 19.86 17.40
CA PRO A 454 7.74 18.99 18.55
C PRO A 454 6.42 19.41 19.21
N CYS A 455 5.50 18.45 19.33
CA CYS A 455 4.22 18.63 20.00
C CYS A 455 4.49 19.27 21.38
N SER A 456 4.00 20.48 21.63
CA SER A 456 4.24 21.17 22.89
C SER A 456 3.49 20.45 24.01
N ARG A 457 4.24 19.68 24.80
CA ARG A 457 3.95 19.06 26.12
C ARG A 457 2.58 18.35 26.27
N ALA A 458 2.65 17.02 26.45
CA ALA A 458 1.62 16.25 27.14
C ALA A 458 1.49 16.75 28.58
N GLY A 459 0.41 17.46 28.87
CA GLY A 459 0.16 18.04 30.19
C GLY A 459 -1.31 18.30 30.54
N ASP A 460 -2.27 18.07 29.62
CA ASP A 460 -3.70 18.27 29.88
C ASP A 460 -4.53 17.20 29.14
N VAL A 461 -4.67 15.99 29.72
CA VAL A 461 -5.90 15.14 29.72
C VAL A 461 -5.85 14.26 30.97
#